data_AF-A0A536PP73-F1
#
_entry.id   AF-A0A536PP73-F1
#
_cell.length_a   1.000
_cell.length_b   1.000
_cell.length_c   1.000
_cell.angle_alpha   90.00
_cell.angle_beta   90.00
_cell.angle_gamma   90.00
#
_symmetry.space_group_name_H-M   'P 1'
#
loop_
_entity.id
_entity.type
_entity.pdbx_description
1 polymer ?
#
loop_
_entity_poly.entity_id
_entity_poly.type
_entity_poly.pdbx_seq_one_letter_code
_entity_poly.pdbx_strand_id
1 'polypeptide(L)'
;MLARIDDLAPDAASDHSGALLRFIDHGQTAQVRVRLYELGYESEELDPSESQELPESQWYRPADLSREEARVLASRITPAFGRQHAVDPAVAAALQVCVEAALFGCFVANPLGSAAAAGSLRTECAAAVAAAAGHILGPNGARALGEFVDRWLGKS
;
A
#
# COMPACT_ATOMS: atom_id res chain seq x y z
N MET A 1 9.62 3.72 -2.33
CA MET A 1 10.40 4.86 -2.84
C MET A 1 9.74 6.18 -2.44
N LEU A 2 8.52 6.49 -2.93
CA LEU A 2 7.82 7.75 -2.65
C LEU A 2 7.66 8.10 -1.16
N ALA A 3 7.23 7.14 -0.32
CA ALA A 3 7.07 7.38 1.12
C ALA A 3 8.38 7.75 1.85
N ARG A 4 9.55 7.49 1.25
CA ARG A 4 10.88 7.77 1.85
C ARG A 4 11.50 9.08 1.35
N ILE A 5 10.79 9.79 0.47
CA ILE A 5 11.17 11.11 -0.05
C ILE A 5 10.07 12.15 0.21
N ASP A 6 8.95 11.76 0.85
CA ASP A 6 7.81 12.63 1.16
C ASP A 6 8.21 13.81 2.06
N ASP A 7 9.25 13.64 2.89
CA ASP A 7 9.88 14.70 3.68
C ASP A 7 10.58 15.77 2.83
N LEU A 8 11.09 15.38 1.65
CA LEU A 8 11.82 16.25 0.73
C LEU A 8 10.92 16.80 -0.39
N ALA A 9 9.98 16.01 -0.88
CA ALA A 9 9.08 16.33 -1.99
C ALA A 9 7.66 15.79 -1.69
N PRO A 10 6.84 16.53 -0.91
CA PRO A 10 5.53 16.05 -0.43
C PRO A 10 4.46 15.95 -1.52
N ASP A 11 4.71 16.57 -2.68
CA ASP A 11 3.86 16.51 -3.86
C ASP A 11 4.33 15.46 -4.87
N ALA A 12 5.34 14.66 -4.50
CA ALA A 12 5.91 13.65 -5.36
C ALA A 12 4.90 12.58 -5.77
N ALA A 13 4.93 12.22 -7.04
CA ALA A 13 4.17 11.12 -7.61
C ALA A 13 5.08 10.27 -8.51
N SER A 14 4.87 8.95 -8.49
CA SER A 14 5.50 8.05 -9.44
C SER A 14 4.51 7.58 -10.48
N ASP A 15 5.00 7.17 -11.64
CA ASP A 15 4.17 6.42 -12.56
C ASP A 15 3.85 5.02 -11.99
N HIS A 16 2.95 4.29 -12.66
CA HIS A 16 2.55 2.95 -12.24
C HIS A 16 3.70 1.94 -12.22
N SER A 17 4.72 2.09 -13.09
CA SER A 17 5.86 1.19 -13.13
C SER A 17 6.95 1.53 -12.11
N GLY A 18 6.86 2.71 -11.48
CA GLY A 18 7.89 3.23 -10.57
C GLY A 18 9.19 3.64 -11.27
N ALA A 19 9.14 3.81 -12.59
CA ALA A 19 10.28 4.23 -13.42
C ALA A 19 10.43 5.76 -13.45
N LEU A 20 9.32 6.49 -13.36
CA LEU A 20 9.29 7.95 -13.39
C LEU A 20 8.90 8.49 -12.03
N LEU A 21 9.55 9.61 -11.67
CA LEU A 21 9.24 10.40 -10.49
C LEU A 21 9.02 11.84 -10.93
N ARG A 22 7.90 12.45 -10.51
CA ARG A 22 7.64 13.88 -10.70
C ARG A 22 7.36 14.55 -9.36
N PHE A 23 7.75 15.81 -9.25
CA PHE A 23 7.43 16.72 -8.15
C PHE A 23 7.72 18.16 -8.62
N ILE A 24 7.18 19.15 -7.93
CA ILE A 24 7.46 20.56 -8.17
C ILE A 24 8.80 20.89 -7.51
N ASP A 25 9.79 21.28 -8.32
CA ASP A 25 11.10 21.66 -7.79
C ASP A 25 11.06 23.05 -7.16
N HIS A 26 11.41 23.09 -5.88
CA HIS A 26 11.64 24.25 -5.03
C HIS A 26 13.13 24.38 -4.63
N GLY A 27 14.04 23.73 -5.37
CA GLY A 27 15.47 23.66 -5.11
C GLY A 27 15.94 22.38 -4.42
N GLN A 28 15.08 21.35 -4.33
CA GLN A 28 15.35 20.09 -3.64
C GLN A 28 15.80 18.95 -4.56
N THR A 29 15.80 19.13 -5.88
CA THR A 29 16.14 18.04 -6.85
C THR A 29 17.41 17.29 -6.50
N ALA A 30 18.50 17.98 -6.14
CA ALA A 30 19.76 17.34 -5.75
C ALA A 30 19.62 16.46 -4.49
N GLN A 31 18.85 16.91 -3.50
CA GLN A 31 18.62 16.17 -2.24
C GLN A 31 17.76 14.93 -2.49
N VAL A 32 16.73 15.06 -3.32
CA VAL A 32 15.89 13.93 -3.74
C VAL A 32 16.74 12.88 -4.43
N ARG A 33 17.60 13.27 -5.38
CA ARG A 33 18.49 12.32 -6.09
C ARG A 33 19.48 11.62 -5.16
N VAL A 34 20.06 12.33 -4.18
CA VAL A 34 20.91 11.72 -3.14
C VAL A 34 20.11 10.69 -2.35
N ARG A 35 18.90 11.04 -1.91
CA ARG A 35 18.04 10.08 -1.18
C ARG A 35 17.68 8.88 -2.05
N LEU A 36 17.39 9.05 -3.35
CA LEU A 36 17.15 7.93 -4.26
C LEU A 36 18.36 7.00 -4.35
N TYR A 37 19.57 7.57 -4.46
CA TYR A 37 20.81 6.80 -4.47
C TYR A 37 21.03 6.02 -3.16
N GLU A 38 20.80 6.65 -2.01
CA GLU A 38 20.85 5.99 -0.69
C GLU A 38 19.85 4.84 -0.57
N LEU A 39 18.75 4.92 -1.30
CA LEU A 39 17.72 3.89 -1.39
C LEU A 39 18.05 2.79 -2.42
N GLY A 40 19.18 2.90 -3.13
CA GLY A 40 19.64 1.95 -4.14
C GLY A 40 19.06 2.20 -5.54
N TYR A 41 18.51 3.38 -5.80
CA TYR A 41 17.98 3.77 -7.11
C TYR A 41 18.94 4.72 -7.82
N GLU A 42 19.37 4.35 -9.02
CA GLU A 42 20.01 5.30 -9.94
C GLU A 42 18.95 6.25 -10.49
N SER A 43 19.33 7.52 -10.68
CA SER A 43 18.40 8.56 -11.15
C SER A 43 19.07 9.52 -12.13
N GLU A 44 18.32 9.83 -13.18
CA GLU A 44 18.64 10.82 -14.19
C GLU A 44 17.50 11.83 -14.28
N GLU A 45 17.84 13.09 -14.51
CA GLU A 45 16.86 14.14 -14.76
C GLU A 45 16.47 14.07 -16.23
N LEU A 46 15.17 13.93 -16.50
CA LEU A 46 14.68 13.91 -17.88
C LEU A 46 14.56 15.33 -18.41
N ASP A 47 15.03 15.55 -19.64
CA ASP A 47 14.77 16.80 -20.35
C ASP A 47 13.24 16.94 -20.55
N PRO A 48 12.64 18.09 -20.22
CA PRO A 48 11.21 18.33 -20.42
C PRO A 48 10.75 18.07 -21.86
N SER A 49 11.63 18.27 -22.85
CA SER A 49 11.36 18.01 -24.27
C SER A 49 11.36 16.53 -24.64
N GLU A 50 11.98 15.68 -23.82
CA GLU A 50 12.00 14.21 -23.94
C GLU A 50 10.96 13.54 -23.04
N SER A 51 10.38 14.30 -22.10
CA SER A 51 9.34 13.81 -21.21
C SER A 51 8.06 13.49 -21.99
N GLN A 52 7.69 12.21 -22.05
CA GLN A 52 6.39 11.81 -22.55
C GLN A 52 5.37 12.21 -21.48
N GLU A 53 4.51 13.19 -21.78
CA GLU A 53 3.44 13.60 -20.85
C GLU A 53 2.50 12.41 -20.61
N LEU A 54 2.71 11.71 -19.50
CA LEU A 54 1.78 10.70 -19.04
C LEU A 54 0.50 11.39 -18.54
N PRO A 55 -0.68 10.86 -18.86
CA PRO A 55 -1.94 11.36 -18.31
C PRO A 55 -1.91 11.44 -16.78
N GLU A 56 -2.59 12.42 -16.19
CA GLU A 56 -2.70 12.58 -14.72
C GLU A 56 -3.12 11.28 -14.00
N SER A 57 -3.96 10.46 -14.64
CA SER A 57 -4.41 9.17 -14.10
C SER A 57 -3.32 8.11 -13.97
N GLN A 58 -2.14 8.31 -14.57
CA GLN A 58 -1.01 7.39 -14.49
C GLN A 58 0.00 7.77 -13.39
N TRP A 59 -0.25 8.86 -12.68
CA TRP A 59 0.62 9.33 -11.60
C TRP A 59 0.00 9.05 -10.24
N TYR A 60 0.78 8.40 -9.37
CA TYR A 60 0.34 7.91 -8.07
C TYR A 60 1.17 8.53 -6.96
N ARG A 61 0.50 9.10 -5.96
CA ARG A 61 1.12 9.50 -4.69
C ARG A 61 1.31 8.27 -3.79
N PRO A 62 2.11 8.33 -2.71
CA PRO A 62 2.27 7.21 -1.78
C PRO A 62 0.94 6.59 -1.34
N ALA A 63 -0.06 7.41 -0.99
CA ALA A 63 -1.37 6.94 -0.56
C ALA A 63 -2.16 6.24 -1.68
N ASP A 64 -1.99 6.65 -2.93
CA ASP A 64 -2.66 6.00 -4.07
C ASP A 64 -2.07 4.60 -4.32
N LEU A 65 -0.75 4.46 -4.18
CA LEU A 65 -0.10 3.15 -4.24
C LEU A 65 -0.54 2.24 -3.09
N SER A 66 -0.56 2.75 -1.85
CA SER A 66 -1.05 1.99 -0.69
C SER A 66 -2.51 1.56 -0.86
N ARG A 67 -3.35 2.40 -1.49
CA ARG A 67 -4.74 2.07 -1.79
C ARG A 67 -4.83 0.97 -2.85
N GLU A 68 -4.04 1.06 -3.92
CA GLU A 68 -4.04 0.05 -4.98
C GLU A 68 -3.54 -1.30 -4.46
N GLU A 69 -2.48 -1.30 -3.66
CA GLU A 69 -1.97 -2.50 -3.00
C GLU A 69 -3.03 -3.13 -2.10
N ALA A 70 -3.69 -2.34 -1.24
CA ALA A 70 -4.76 -2.82 -0.38
C ALA A 70 -5.93 -3.41 -1.18
N ARG A 71 -6.31 -2.79 -2.30
CA ARG A 71 -7.36 -3.27 -3.21
C ARG A 71 -6.99 -4.61 -3.84
N VAL A 72 -5.78 -4.73 -4.38
CA VAL A 72 -5.28 -5.97 -4.98
C VAL A 72 -5.23 -7.08 -3.93
N LEU A 73 -4.71 -6.80 -2.74
CA LEU A 73 -4.65 -7.76 -1.64
C LEU A 73 -6.04 -8.20 -1.19
N ALA A 74 -6.97 -7.28 -0.96
CA ALA A 74 -8.34 -7.60 -0.57
C ALA A 74 -9.05 -8.49 -1.61
N SER A 75 -8.86 -8.20 -2.91
CA SER A 75 -9.43 -8.99 -4.01
C SER A 75 -8.91 -10.44 -4.06
N ARG A 76 -7.75 -10.71 -3.48
CA ARG A 76 -7.14 -12.06 -3.40
C ARG A 76 -7.48 -12.76 -2.09
N ILE A 77 -7.36 -12.04 -0.97
CA ILE A 77 -7.55 -12.54 0.39
C ILE A 77 -9.01 -12.95 0.60
N THR A 78 -9.96 -12.08 0.27
CA THR A 78 -11.37 -12.29 0.62
C THR A 78 -11.98 -13.52 -0.08
N PRO A 79 -11.80 -13.74 -1.40
CA PRO A 79 -12.27 -14.96 -2.04
C PRO A 79 -11.57 -16.22 -1.52
N ALA A 80 -10.28 -16.14 -1.17
CA ALA A 80 -9.54 -17.28 -0.62
C ALA A 80 -10.05 -17.67 0.77
N PHE A 81 -10.25 -16.69 1.65
CA PHE A 81 -10.85 -16.88 2.96
C PHE A 81 -12.29 -17.42 2.84
N GLY A 82 -13.09 -16.83 1.96
CA GLY A 82 -14.47 -17.23 1.73
C GLY A 82 -14.60 -18.70 1.31
N ARG A 83 -13.73 -19.20 0.44
CA ARG A 83 -13.68 -20.62 0.05
C ARG A 83 -13.33 -21.56 1.22
N GLN A 84 -12.43 -21.14 2.11
CA GLN A 84 -11.99 -21.95 3.24
C GLN A 84 -13.02 -22.01 4.38
N HIS A 85 -13.81 -20.95 4.54
CA HIS A 85 -14.72 -20.77 5.67
C HIS A 85 -16.21 -20.74 5.30
N ALA A 86 -16.55 -21.03 4.04
CA ALA A 86 -17.92 -21.04 3.52
C ALA A 86 -18.70 -19.73 3.82
N VAL A 87 -18.05 -18.59 3.58
CA VAL A 87 -18.66 -17.26 3.79
C VAL A 87 -19.72 -17.00 2.71
N ASP A 88 -20.88 -16.49 3.13
CA ASP A 88 -21.96 -16.11 2.23
C ASP A 88 -21.49 -15.05 1.19
N PRO A 89 -21.86 -15.15 -0.09
CA PRO A 89 -21.42 -14.20 -1.13
C PRO A 89 -21.77 -12.73 -0.84
N ALA A 90 -22.92 -12.44 -0.24
CA ALA A 90 -23.32 -11.09 0.13
C ALA A 90 -22.42 -10.55 1.26
N VAL A 91 -22.05 -11.43 2.20
CA VAL A 91 -21.09 -11.12 3.28
C VAL A 91 -19.68 -10.95 2.72
N ALA A 92 -19.28 -11.73 1.72
CA ALA A 92 -17.95 -11.66 1.10
C ALA A 92 -17.70 -10.32 0.40
N ALA A 93 -18.71 -9.73 -0.26
CA ALA A 93 -18.57 -8.40 -0.87
C ALA A 93 -18.32 -7.31 0.19
N ALA A 94 -19.11 -7.29 1.27
CA ALA A 94 -18.91 -6.37 2.39
C ALA A 94 -17.55 -6.59 3.06
N LEU A 95 -17.13 -7.85 3.17
CA LEU A 95 -15.84 -8.22 3.73
C LEU A 95 -14.67 -7.72 2.90
N GLN A 96 -14.76 -7.76 1.57
CA GLN A 96 -13.70 -7.26 0.68
C GLN A 96 -13.47 -5.76 0.89
N VAL A 97 -14.55 -4.97 0.91
CA VAL A 97 -14.47 -3.52 1.17
C VAL A 97 -13.86 -3.24 2.55
N CYS A 98 -14.25 -4.02 3.55
CA CYS A 98 -13.73 -3.91 4.91
C CYS A 98 -12.22 -4.23 4.99
N VAL A 99 -11.78 -5.32 4.35
CA VAL A 99 -10.36 -5.72 4.28
C VAL A 99 -9.54 -4.66 3.55
N GLU A 100 -10.01 -4.16 2.41
CA GLU A 100 -9.33 -3.10 1.65
C GLU A 100 -9.13 -1.84 2.51
N ALA A 101 -10.18 -1.35 3.16
CA ALA A 101 -10.09 -0.15 3.99
C ALA A 101 -9.14 -0.33 5.19
N ALA A 102 -9.16 -1.50 5.84
CA ALA A 102 -8.31 -1.79 6.98
C ALA A 102 -6.82 -1.91 6.58
N LEU A 103 -6.53 -2.59 5.46
CA LEU A 103 -5.18 -2.69 4.92
C LEU A 103 -4.65 -1.32 4.48
N PHE A 104 -5.46 -0.55 3.76
CA PHE A 104 -5.10 0.81 3.35
C PHE A 104 -4.75 1.69 4.56
N GLY A 105 -5.63 1.69 5.59
CA GLY A 105 -5.37 2.43 6.83
C GLY A 105 -4.08 2.00 7.52
N CYS A 106 -3.80 0.69 7.55
CA CYS A 106 -2.55 0.18 8.12
C CYS A 106 -1.31 0.65 7.33
N PHE A 107 -1.35 0.57 6.00
CA PHE A 107 -0.22 0.98 5.14
C PHE A 107 0.06 2.47 5.21
N VAL A 108 -0.98 3.30 5.35
CA VAL A 108 -0.82 4.75 5.54
C VAL A 108 -0.27 5.07 6.92
N ALA A 109 -0.71 4.37 7.97
CA ALA A 109 -0.22 4.58 9.33
C ALA A 109 1.24 4.09 9.52
N ASN A 110 1.65 3.13 8.70
CA ASN A 110 2.98 2.52 8.74
C ASN A 110 3.68 2.59 7.37
N PRO A 111 4.09 3.80 6.94
CA PRO A 111 4.80 3.95 5.67
C PRO A 111 6.14 3.19 5.70
N LEU A 112 6.47 2.55 4.56
CA LEU A 112 7.73 1.81 4.37
C LEU A 112 8.94 2.71 4.71
N GLY A 113 9.62 2.40 5.81
CA GLY A 113 10.75 3.19 6.32
C GLY A 113 10.61 3.60 7.80
N SER A 114 9.45 3.39 8.43
CA SER A 114 9.38 3.41 9.89
C SER A 114 10.31 2.31 10.44
N ALA A 115 11.00 2.56 11.54
CA ALA A 115 11.92 1.61 12.17
C ALA A 115 11.24 0.31 12.69
N ALA A 116 9.97 0.10 12.35
CA ALA A 116 9.21 -1.09 12.68
C ALA A 116 9.75 -2.29 11.88
N ALA A 117 10.04 -3.39 12.58
CA ALA A 117 10.41 -4.64 11.95
C ALA A 117 9.27 -5.12 11.03
N ALA A 118 9.58 -5.62 9.83
CA ALA A 118 8.55 -6.10 8.88
C ALA A 118 7.55 -7.12 9.51
N GLY A 119 8.00 -7.89 10.51
CA GLY A 119 7.15 -8.80 11.27
C GLY A 119 6.12 -8.12 12.18
N SER A 120 6.38 -6.91 12.68
CA SER A 120 5.41 -6.14 13.49
C SER A 120 4.34 -5.54 12.59
N LEU A 121 4.70 -4.97 11.44
CA LEU A 121 3.77 -4.41 10.46
C LEU A 121 2.72 -5.44 10.00
N ARG A 122 3.19 -6.64 9.66
CA ARG A 122 2.33 -7.77 9.26
C ARG A 122 1.27 -8.08 10.32
N THR A 123 1.71 -8.16 11.58
CA THR A 123 0.86 -8.49 12.73
C THR A 123 -0.14 -7.37 13.01
N GLU A 124 0.30 -6.11 12.91
CA GLU A 124 -0.53 -4.92 13.07
C GLU A 124 -1.63 -4.83 12.01
N CYS A 125 -1.29 -5.03 10.72
CA CYS A 125 -2.28 -5.00 9.65
C CYS A 125 -3.28 -6.15 9.77
N ALA A 126 -2.83 -7.35 10.15
CA ALA A 126 -3.71 -8.48 10.41
C ALA A 126 -4.69 -8.20 11.58
N ALA A 127 -4.20 -7.59 12.66
CA ALA A 127 -5.02 -7.19 13.80
C ALA A 127 -6.03 -6.10 13.41
N ALA A 128 -5.62 -5.12 12.61
CA ALA A 128 -6.51 -4.07 12.11
C ALA A 128 -7.65 -4.66 11.27
N VAL A 129 -7.35 -5.62 10.38
CA VAL A 129 -8.36 -6.32 9.58
C VAL A 129 -9.33 -7.12 10.47
N ALA A 130 -8.82 -7.84 11.48
CA ALA A 130 -9.67 -8.58 12.42
C ALA A 130 -10.62 -7.64 13.18
N ALA A 131 -10.10 -6.52 13.72
CA ALA A 131 -10.90 -5.54 14.42
C ALA A 131 -12.01 -4.96 13.53
N ALA A 132 -11.68 -4.62 12.28
CA ALA A 132 -12.64 -4.06 11.33
C ALA A 132 -13.74 -5.07 10.96
N ALA A 133 -13.40 -6.35 10.77
CA ALA A 133 -14.35 -7.38 10.36
C ALA A 133 -15.23 -7.92 11.51
N GLY A 134 -15.00 -7.52 12.76
CA GLY A 134 -15.71 -8.00 13.95
C GLY A 134 -17.23 -7.90 13.85
N HIS A 135 -17.74 -6.81 13.30
CA HIS A 135 -19.18 -6.57 13.13
C HIS A 135 -19.81 -7.39 11.98
N ILE A 136 -18.99 -7.92 11.06
CA ILE A 136 -19.44 -8.68 9.88
C ILE A 136 -19.43 -10.17 10.17
N LEU A 137 -18.34 -10.68 10.74
CA LEU A 137 -18.09 -12.12 10.92
C LEU A 137 -18.29 -12.60 12.37
N GLY A 138 -18.53 -11.67 13.30
CA GLY A 138 -18.47 -11.94 14.73
C GLY A 138 -17.04 -12.19 15.24
N PRO A 139 -16.83 -12.31 16.56
CA PRO A 139 -15.49 -12.37 17.17
C PRO A 139 -14.64 -13.55 16.67
N ASN A 140 -15.23 -14.73 16.51
CA ASN A 140 -14.51 -15.93 16.07
C ASN A 140 -14.10 -15.85 14.60
N GLY A 141 -14.99 -15.37 13.73
CA GLY A 141 -14.69 -15.22 12.30
C GLY A 141 -13.69 -14.10 12.04
N ALA A 142 -13.79 -12.99 12.77
CA ALA A 142 -12.82 -11.90 12.73
C ALA A 142 -11.41 -12.34 13.16
N ARG A 143 -11.29 -13.11 14.24
CA ARG A 143 -10.01 -13.70 14.66
C ARG A 143 -9.45 -14.63 13.59
N ALA A 144 -10.27 -15.51 13.03
CA ALA A 144 -9.84 -16.42 11.95
C ALA A 144 -9.37 -15.66 10.71
N LEU A 145 -10.03 -14.55 10.35
CA LEU A 145 -9.62 -13.68 9.26
C LEU A 145 -8.27 -13.00 9.54
N GLY A 146 -8.07 -12.46 10.75
CA GLY A 146 -6.78 -11.88 11.15
C GLY A 146 -5.64 -12.89 11.02
N GLU A 147 -5.81 -14.09 11.57
CA GLU A 147 -4.82 -15.17 11.44
C GLU A 147 -4.57 -15.57 9.99
N PHE A 148 -5.62 -15.54 9.14
CA PHE A 148 -5.49 -15.81 7.72
C PHE A 148 -4.67 -14.73 7.00
N VAL A 149 -4.93 -13.45 7.27
CA VAL A 149 -4.20 -12.32 6.70
C VAL A 149 -2.74 -12.32 7.15
N ASP A 150 -2.46 -12.58 8.43
CA ASP A 150 -1.09 -12.66 8.95
C ASP A 150 -0.25 -13.71 8.22
N ARG A 151 -0.83 -14.89 7.96
CA ARG A 151 -0.19 -15.95 7.17
C ARG A 151 -0.06 -15.60 5.70
N TRP A 152 -1.05 -14.89 5.14
CA TRP A 152 -1.05 -14.50 3.73
C TRP A 152 0.08 -13.50 3.45
N LEU A 153 0.16 -12.44 4.25
CA LEU A 153 1.18 -11.41 4.13
C LEU A 153 2.59 -11.94 4.43
N GLY A 154 2.74 -13.03 5.18
CA GLY A 154 4.03 -13.69 5.42
C GLY A 154 4.51 -14.57 4.26
N LYS A 155 3.70 -14.80 3.23
CA LYS A 155 4.04 -15.61 2.04
C LYS A 155 4.25 -14.79 0.77
N SER A 156 3.86 -13.51 0.80
CA SER A 156 3.94 -12.58 -0.34
C SER A 156 5.32 -11.97 -0.47
#